data_AF-A0A927QLY3-F1
#
_entry.id   AF-A0A927QLY3-F1
#
_cell.length_a   1.000
_cell.length_b   1.000
_cell.length_c   1.000
_cell.angle_alpha   90.00
_cell.angle_beta   90.00
_cell.angle_gamma   90.00
#
_symmetry.space_group_name_H-M   'P 1'
#
loop_
_entity.id
_entity.type
_entity.pdbx_description
1 polymer ?
#
loop_
_entity_poly.entity_id
_entity_poly.type
_entity_poly.pdbx_seq_one_letter_code
_entity_poly.pdbx_strand_id
1 'polypeptide(L)'
;MTVDLFPGPIVTEPADPGARPIRETVLPVEDRHRGVVHPEAVRVDLQCAAKETGFFAPHVAAEYDGHGRDMRGRTVVFEEAGGSSVLGPPALNIAAPDRGTMHLLEVVTTPGQKERHLRPLATGEIRSRSALTQPAPGAGSDPAAKVKPGRPPSAPVMNHLRPSMRRPPGTRSARVVSAVR
;
A
#
# COMPACT_ATOMS: atom_id res chain seq x y z
N MET A 1 -27.63 -26.18 -10.57
CA MET A 1 -26.20 -25.85 -10.43
C MET A 1 -25.94 -25.55 -8.97
N THR A 2 -25.11 -26.34 -8.30
CA THR A 2 -24.70 -26.11 -6.91
C THR A 2 -23.58 -25.07 -6.90
N VAL A 3 -23.74 -24.00 -6.13
CA VAL A 3 -22.67 -23.03 -5.88
C VAL A 3 -21.86 -23.56 -4.69
N ASP A 4 -20.58 -23.79 -4.90
CA ASP A 4 -19.65 -24.12 -3.82
C ASP A 4 -19.22 -22.82 -3.11
N LEU A 5 -19.54 -22.72 -1.82
CA LEU A 5 -19.19 -21.59 -0.97
C LEU A 5 -17.98 -21.89 -0.08
N PHE A 6 -17.45 -23.11 -0.13
CA PHE A 6 -16.26 -23.46 0.62
C PHE A 6 -15.02 -22.98 -0.13
N PRO A 7 -14.07 -22.35 0.59
CA PRO A 7 -12.87 -21.91 -0.06
C PRO A 7 -12.04 -23.13 -0.52
N GLY A 8 -11.53 -23.07 -1.75
CA GLY A 8 -10.63 -24.11 -2.27
C GLY A 8 -9.30 -24.18 -1.50
N PRO A 9 -8.47 -25.20 -1.75
CA PRO A 9 -7.23 -25.47 -1.00
C PRO A 9 -6.23 -24.30 -0.98
N ILE A 10 -6.24 -23.44 -2.00
CA ILE A 10 -5.44 -22.19 -2.06
C ILE A 10 -5.78 -21.21 -0.90
N VAL A 11 -6.98 -21.35 -0.33
CA VAL A 11 -7.52 -20.51 0.74
C VAL A 11 -7.62 -21.28 2.07
N THR A 12 -7.71 -22.62 2.04
CA THR A 12 -7.93 -23.48 3.23
C THR A 12 -6.72 -24.26 3.73
N GLU A 13 -5.53 -24.13 3.11
CA GLU A 13 -4.31 -24.63 3.76
C GLU A 13 -4.23 -24.11 5.21
N PRO A 14 -3.94 -25.01 6.16
CA PRO A 14 -4.38 -24.89 7.55
C PRO A 14 -3.70 -23.72 8.21
N ALA A 15 -4.46 -22.66 8.51
CA ALA A 15 -3.94 -21.41 9.06
C ALA A 15 -2.94 -20.72 8.11
N ASP A 16 -3.43 -19.74 7.33
CA ASP A 16 -2.57 -18.87 6.52
C ASP A 16 -1.38 -18.41 7.39
N PRO A 17 -0.13 -18.73 7.00
CA PRO A 17 1.02 -18.28 7.75
C PRO A 17 1.09 -16.75 7.87
N GLY A 18 0.21 -15.99 7.19
CA GLY A 18 0.05 -14.55 7.32
C GLY A 18 -0.74 -14.08 8.54
N ALA A 19 -1.62 -14.90 9.11
CA ALA A 19 -2.36 -14.57 10.34
C ALA A 19 -1.45 -14.55 11.58
N ARG A 20 -0.45 -15.45 11.59
CA ARG A 20 0.48 -15.62 12.70
C ARG A 20 1.37 -14.38 12.92
N PRO A 21 2.02 -13.79 11.91
CA PRO A 21 2.75 -12.53 12.02
C PRO A 21 1.87 -11.38 12.54
N ILE A 22 0.60 -11.29 12.11
CA ILE A 22 -0.31 -10.27 12.64
C ILE A 22 -0.50 -10.46 14.14
N ARG A 23 -0.84 -11.66 14.60
CA ARG A 23 -1.13 -11.93 16.01
C ARG A 23 0.11 -11.88 16.91
N GLU A 24 1.25 -12.38 16.43
CA GLU A 24 2.47 -12.51 17.23
C GLU A 24 3.37 -11.27 17.16
N THR A 25 3.32 -10.50 16.07
CA THR A 25 4.22 -9.34 15.88
C THR A 25 3.46 -8.02 15.88
N VAL A 26 2.33 -7.93 15.16
CA VAL A 26 1.64 -6.65 14.97
C VAL A 26 0.78 -6.29 16.19
N LEU A 27 -0.03 -7.21 16.71
CA LEU A 27 -0.92 -6.93 17.86
C LEU A 27 -0.17 -6.48 19.12
N PRO A 28 0.95 -7.10 19.54
CA PRO A 28 1.68 -6.63 20.72
C PRO A 28 2.24 -5.21 20.55
N VAL A 29 2.61 -4.83 19.33
CA VAL A 29 3.06 -3.47 19.00
C VAL A 29 1.88 -2.50 19.06
N GLU A 30 0.75 -2.87 18.46
CA GLU A 30 -0.49 -2.10 18.51
C GLU A 30 -0.94 -1.82 19.96
N ASP A 31 -0.94 -2.84 20.82
CA ASP A 31 -1.29 -2.76 22.24
C ASP A 31 -0.38 -1.79 22.99
N ARG A 32 0.94 -1.91 22.79
CA ARG A 32 1.93 -1.00 23.41
C ARG A 32 1.66 0.46 23.05
N HIS A 33 1.12 0.70 21.87
CA HIS A 33 0.84 2.03 21.36
C HIS A 33 -0.66 2.42 21.40
N ARG A 34 -1.51 1.59 22.04
CA ARG A 34 -2.94 1.84 22.27
C ARG A 34 -3.74 2.16 21.00
N GLY A 35 -3.39 1.55 19.88
CA GLY A 35 -4.12 1.71 18.60
C GLY A 35 -4.08 3.11 17.97
N VAL A 36 -3.17 4.00 18.39
CA VAL A 36 -3.03 5.37 17.85
C VAL A 36 -1.98 5.42 16.73
N VAL A 37 -2.29 6.09 15.61
CA VAL A 37 -1.37 6.32 14.47
C VAL A 37 0.10 6.49 14.90
N HIS A 38 0.95 5.57 14.45
CA HIS A 38 2.31 5.41 14.95
C HIS A 38 3.34 6.24 14.18
N PRO A 39 4.51 6.49 14.78
CA PRO A 39 5.67 6.99 14.06
C PRO A 39 6.01 6.10 12.86
N GLU A 40 6.53 6.74 11.81
CA GLU A 40 6.98 6.05 10.59
C GLU A 40 7.97 4.91 10.86
N ALA A 41 8.79 5.04 11.91
CA ALA A 41 9.73 4.00 12.33
C ALA A 41 9.02 2.68 12.70
N VAL A 42 7.90 2.74 13.44
CA VAL A 42 7.15 1.55 13.83
C VAL A 42 6.60 0.82 12.60
N ARG A 43 6.10 1.58 11.62
CA ARG A 43 5.66 1.00 10.34
C ARG A 43 6.82 0.29 9.63
N VAL A 44 7.98 0.93 9.54
CA VAL A 44 9.17 0.35 8.88
C VAL A 44 9.61 -0.92 9.57
N ASP A 45 9.66 -0.95 10.91
CA ASP A 45 10.05 -2.13 11.68
C ASP A 45 9.07 -3.29 11.44
N LEU A 46 7.76 -3.01 11.47
CA LEU A 46 6.74 -4.01 11.15
C LEU A 46 6.82 -4.51 9.70
N GLN A 47 7.17 -3.63 8.76
CA GLN A 47 7.38 -4.03 7.36
C GLN A 47 8.63 -4.90 7.18
N CYS A 48 9.70 -4.65 7.93
CA CYS A 48 10.87 -5.54 7.93
C CYS A 48 10.49 -6.94 8.42
N ALA A 49 9.76 -7.04 9.55
CA ALA A 49 9.27 -8.33 10.05
C ALA A 49 8.33 -9.04 9.05
N ALA A 50 7.46 -8.28 8.37
CA ALA A 50 6.58 -8.83 7.34
C ALA A 50 7.36 -9.35 6.11
N LYS A 51 8.48 -8.73 5.76
CA LYS A 51 9.37 -9.19 4.67
C LYS A 51 10.09 -10.47 5.06
N GLU A 52 10.61 -10.55 6.29
CA GLU A 52 11.30 -11.75 6.82
C GLU A 52 10.39 -12.97 6.87
N THR A 53 9.09 -12.75 7.08
CA THR A 53 8.07 -13.81 7.15
C THR A 53 7.38 -14.10 5.81
N GLY A 54 7.63 -13.30 4.77
CA GLY A 54 7.04 -13.51 3.44
C GLY A 54 5.57 -13.11 3.32
N PHE A 55 5.14 -12.08 4.04
CA PHE A 55 3.77 -11.53 4.00
C PHE A 55 3.67 -10.09 3.53
N PHE A 56 4.81 -9.49 3.18
CA PHE A 56 4.87 -8.13 2.72
C PHE A 56 4.35 -8.01 1.27
N ALA A 57 3.47 -7.05 1.01
CA ALA A 57 2.94 -6.74 -0.32
C ALA A 57 2.42 -7.98 -1.10
N PRO A 58 1.49 -8.77 -0.53
CA PRO A 58 1.08 -10.07 -1.11
C PRO A 58 0.41 -9.95 -2.49
N HIS A 59 -0.09 -8.77 -2.83
CA HIS A 59 -0.80 -8.48 -4.08
C HIS A 59 0.10 -7.99 -5.22
N VAL A 60 1.33 -7.56 -4.89
CA VAL A 60 2.26 -6.98 -5.86
C VAL A 60 2.99 -8.11 -6.58
N ALA A 61 3.32 -7.93 -7.85
CA ALA A 61 4.06 -8.92 -8.63
C ALA A 61 5.45 -9.24 -8.02
N ALA A 62 5.91 -10.49 -8.18
CA ALA A 62 7.19 -10.95 -7.65
C ALA A 62 8.41 -10.18 -8.21
N GLU A 63 8.30 -9.57 -9.39
CA GLU A 63 9.34 -8.69 -9.97
C GLU A 63 9.60 -7.41 -9.13
N TYR A 64 8.70 -7.07 -8.21
CA TYR A 64 8.81 -5.95 -7.26
C TYR A 64 8.83 -6.42 -5.80
N ASP A 65 9.33 -7.64 -5.54
CA ASP A 65 9.45 -8.26 -4.21
C ASP A 65 8.12 -8.50 -3.48
N GLY A 66 7.02 -8.58 -4.23
CA GLY A 66 5.72 -9.05 -3.72
C GLY A 66 5.50 -10.55 -3.93
N HIS A 67 4.28 -11.02 -3.65
CA HIS A 67 3.93 -12.45 -3.76
C HIS A 67 2.97 -12.80 -4.90
N GLY A 68 2.51 -11.81 -5.67
CA GLY A 68 1.67 -12.01 -6.85
C GLY A 68 0.39 -12.81 -6.58
N ARG A 69 -0.12 -12.82 -5.34
CA ARG A 69 -1.30 -13.59 -4.97
C ARG A 69 -2.52 -13.07 -5.74
N ASP A 70 -3.32 -14.01 -6.24
CA ASP A 70 -4.58 -13.69 -6.89
C ASP A 70 -5.58 -13.09 -5.89
N MET A 71 -6.78 -12.73 -6.37
CA MET A 71 -7.79 -12.14 -5.49
C MET A 71 -8.16 -13.05 -4.31
N ARG A 72 -8.24 -14.37 -4.52
CA ARG A 72 -8.63 -15.31 -3.46
C ARG A 72 -7.53 -15.45 -2.40
N GLY A 73 -6.28 -15.64 -2.83
CA GLY A 73 -5.15 -15.81 -1.94
C GLY A 73 -4.78 -14.56 -1.13
N ARG A 74 -5.08 -13.36 -1.63
CA ARG A 74 -4.87 -12.11 -0.88
C ARG A 74 -6.02 -11.75 0.06
N THR A 75 -7.25 -12.21 -0.19
CA THR A 75 -8.41 -11.89 0.67
C THR A 75 -8.21 -12.36 2.10
N VAL A 76 -7.70 -13.58 2.31
CA VAL A 76 -7.44 -14.13 3.65
C VAL A 76 -6.45 -13.26 4.43
N VAL A 77 -5.32 -12.92 3.78
CA VAL A 77 -4.30 -12.04 4.38
C VAL A 77 -4.89 -10.67 4.72
N PHE A 78 -5.74 -10.12 3.84
CA PHE A 78 -6.34 -8.80 4.03
C PHE A 78 -7.37 -8.80 5.15
N GLU A 79 -8.17 -9.85 5.26
CA GLU A 79 -9.16 -10.05 6.32
C GLU A 79 -8.46 -10.17 7.67
N GLU A 80 -7.42 -11.00 7.79
CA GLU A 80 -6.68 -11.14 9.04
C GLU A 80 -5.97 -9.83 9.43
N ALA A 81 -5.28 -9.19 8.48
CA ALA A 81 -4.56 -7.95 8.74
C ALA A 81 -5.49 -6.80 9.11
N GLY A 82 -6.55 -6.56 8.32
CA GLY A 82 -7.46 -5.44 8.51
C GLY A 82 -8.59 -5.68 9.52
N GLY A 83 -8.96 -6.94 9.74
CA GLY A 83 -9.99 -7.34 10.69
C GLY A 83 -9.49 -7.45 12.12
N SER A 84 -8.20 -7.83 12.30
CA SER A 84 -7.62 -8.01 13.64
C SER A 84 -6.89 -6.78 14.17
N SER A 85 -6.38 -5.90 13.31
CA SER A 85 -5.40 -4.88 13.70
C SER A 85 -5.53 -3.61 12.85
N VAL A 86 -5.45 -2.44 13.48
CA VAL A 86 -5.30 -1.17 12.73
C VAL A 86 -3.93 -1.04 12.08
N LEU A 87 -2.93 -1.79 12.57
CA LEU A 87 -1.55 -1.82 12.06
C LEU A 87 -1.24 -2.93 11.08
N GLY A 88 -2.10 -3.94 10.96
CA GLY A 88 -1.93 -4.99 9.97
C GLY A 88 -1.79 -4.43 8.55
N PRO A 89 -2.70 -3.54 8.08
CA PRO A 89 -2.60 -3.01 6.73
C PRO A 89 -1.31 -2.23 6.42
N PRO A 90 -0.83 -1.29 7.27
CA PRO A 90 0.44 -0.63 7.02
C PRO A 90 1.65 -1.56 7.18
N ALA A 91 1.61 -2.55 8.08
CA ALA A 91 2.68 -3.54 8.27
C ALA A 91 2.89 -4.42 7.02
N LEU A 92 1.81 -4.81 6.34
CA LEU A 92 1.90 -5.63 5.12
C LEU A 92 1.97 -4.81 3.82
N ASN A 93 2.04 -3.47 3.90
CA ASN A 93 1.98 -2.57 2.74
C ASN A 93 0.70 -2.72 1.91
N ILE A 94 -0.45 -2.92 2.57
CA ILE A 94 -1.77 -3.10 1.94
C ILE A 94 -2.76 -1.98 2.32
N ALA A 95 -2.32 -1.03 3.15
CA ALA A 95 -3.12 0.14 3.54
C ALA A 95 -3.46 1.02 2.32
N ALA A 96 -4.64 1.63 2.36
CA ALA A 96 -4.97 2.72 1.45
C ALA A 96 -4.06 3.95 1.75
N PRO A 97 -3.68 4.74 0.73
CA PRO A 97 -3.98 4.56 -0.70
C PRO A 97 -2.96 3.70 -1.45
N ASP A 98 -1.92 3.20 -0.78
CA ASP A 98 -0.77 2.54 -1.41
C ASP A 98 -1.17 1.31 -2.22
N ARG A 99 -1.97 0.41 -1.65
CA ARG A 99 -2.44 -0.80 -2.35
C ARG A 99 -3.12 -0.50 -3.68
N GLY A 100 -4.03 0.47 -3.68
CA GLY A 100 -4.74 0.87 -4.90
C GLY A 100 -3.81 1.53 -5.91
N THR A 101 -2.87 2.34 -5.43
CA THR A 101 -1.88 3.02 -6.26
C THR A 101 -0.92 2.03 -6.90
N MET A 102 -0.41 1.04 -6.17
CA MET A 102 0.45 -0.02 -6.72
C MET A 102 -0.26 -0.78 -7.84
N HIS A 103 -1.50 -1.20 -7.59
CA HIS A 103 -2.30 -1.89 -8.62
C HIS A 103 -2.52 -1.03 -9.87
N LEU A 104 -2.85 0.26 -9.70
CA LEU A 104 -2.99 1.18 -10.83
C LEU A 104 -1.69 1.29 -11.62
N LEU A 105 -0.56 1.52 -10.94
CA LEU A 105 0.74 1.70 -11.58
C LEU A 105 1.17 0.45 -12.35
N GLU A 106 0.91 -0.75 -11.83
CA GLU A 106 1.19 -2.01 -12.54
C GLU A 106 0.52 -2.09 -13.91
N VAL A 107 -0.72 -1.59 -14.00
CA VAL A 107 -1.55 -1.67 -15.21
C VAL A 107 -1.26 -0.55 -16.20
N VAL A 108 -1.10 0.68 -15.73
CA VAL A 108 -1.16 1.87 -16.62
C VAL A 108 0.19 2.49 -16.96
N THR A 109 1.28 2.08 -16.30
CA THR A 109 2.57 2.75 -16.46
C THR A 109 3.57 2.02 -17.36
N THR A 110 4.43 2.80 -18.02
CA THR A 110 5.54 2.29 -18.83
C THR A 110 6.62 1.66 -17.94
N PRO A 111 7.51 0.81 -18.47
CA PRO A 111 8.59 0.21 -17.68
C PRO A 111 9.43 1.23 -16.90
N GLY A 112 9.81 2.36 -17.53
CA GLY A 112 10.57 3.41 -16.84
C GLY A 112 9.78 4.11 -15.72
N GLN A 113 8.46 4.21 -15.86
CA GLN A 113 7.59 4.73 -14.80
C GLN A 113 7.41 3.71 -13.66
N LYS A 114 7.34 2.41 -13.97
CA LYS A 114 7.31 1.33 -12.96
C LYS A 114 8.56 1.36 -12.09
N GLU A 115 9.74 1.43 -12.70
CA GLU A 115 11.00 1.53 -11.97
C GLU A 115 11.07 2.78 -11.09
N ARG A 116 10.59 3.92 -11.60
CA ARG A 116 10.64 5.18 -10.86
C ARG A 116 9.61 5.30 -9.74
N HIS A 117 8.45 4.67 -9.87
CA HIS A 117 7.29 4.91 -9.01
C HIS A 117 6.73 3.67 -8.35
N LEU A 118 6.58 2.58 -9.10
CA LEU A 118 6.03 1.33 -8.57
C LEU A 118 7.03 0.63 -7.68
N ARG A 119 8.27 0.40 -8.13
CA ARG A 119 9.30 -0.31 -7.35
C ARG A 119 9.49 0.28 -5.94
N PRO A 120 9.77 1.59 -5.76
CA PRO A 120 9.95 2.13 -4.41
C PRO A 120 8.66 2.07 -3.56
N LEU A 121 7.48 2.11 -4.18
CA LEU A 121 6.21 2.02 -3.46
C LEU A 121 5.93 0.57 -3.02
N ALA A 122 6.19 -0.38 -3.91
CA ALA A 122 6.13 -1.81 -3.67
C ALA A 122 7.05 -2.22 -2.53
N THR A 123 8.30 -1.74 -2.53
CA THR A 123 9.30 -2.04 -1.49
C THR A 123 9.06 -1.31 -0.17
N GLY A 124 8.07 -0.40 -0.10
CA GLY A 124 7.71 0.35 1.12
C GLY A 124 8.65 1.51 1.46
N GLU A 125 9.57 1.87 0.55
CA GLU A 125 10.50 2.99 0.68
C GLU A 125 9.78 4.35 0.67
N ILE A 126 8.67 4.41 -0.06
CA ILE A 126 7.84 5.59 -0.21
C ILE A 126 6.38 5.29 0.12
N ARG A 127 5.60 6.35 0.34
CA ARG A 127 4.16 6.32 0.54
C ARG A 127 3.46 7.13 -0.54
N SER A 128 2.36 6.62 -1.05
CA SER A 128 1.50 7.33 -1.99
C SER A 128 0.48 8.20 -1.26
N ARG A 129 -0.11 9.14 -2.00
CA ARG A 129 -1.25 9.94 -1.56
C ARG A 129 -2.21 10.08 -2.74
N SER A 130 -3.50 9.94 -2.45
CA SER A 130 -4.55 10.23 -3.42
C SER A 130 -5.15 11.61 -3.12
N ALA A 131 -5.32 12.43 -4.14
CA ALA A 131 -5.85 13.79 -4.04
C ALA A 131 -7.09 13.93 -4.94
N LEU A 132 -8.12 13.12 -4.65
CA LEU A 132 -9.38 13.11 -5.40
C LEU A 132 -10.43 14.06 -4.81
N THR A 133 -10.54 14.11 -3.47
CA THR A 133 -11.56 14.88 -2.76
C THR A 133 -11.20 16.36 -2.67
N GLN A 134 -12.17 17.23 -2.93
CA GLN A 134 -12.08 18.69 -2.87
C GLN A 134 -13.12 19.24 -1.87
N PRO A 135 -12.85 20.37 -1.18
CA PRO A 135 -13.85 21.03 -0.35
C PRO A 135 -15.08 21.45 -1.16
N ALA A 136 -16.26 21.49 -0.54
CA ALA A 136 -17.47 22.00 -1.18
C ALA A 136 -17.23 23.41 -1.78
N PRO A 137 -17.66 23.68 -3.02
CA PRO A 137 -18.58 22.91 -3.88
C PRO A 137 -17.91 21.87 -4.81
N GLY A 138 -16.66 21.47 -4.53
CA GLY A 138 -15.87 20.53 -5.35
C GLY A 138 -16.30 19.06 -5.25
N ALA A 139 -15.51 18.20 -5.91
CA ALA A 139 -15.76 16.76 -6.01
C ALA A 139 -15.52 16.01 -4.70
N GLY A 140 -16.40 15.06 -4.37
CA GLY A 140 -16.29 14.17 -3.21
C GLY A 140 -16.71 12.76 -3.58
N SER A 141 -17.89 12.34 -3.09
CA SER A 141 -18.50 11.06 -3.49
C SER A 141 -18.92 11.01 -4.96
N ASP A 142 -19.16 12.18 -5.58
CA ASP A 142 -19.27 12.32 -7.03
C ASP A 142 -17.92 12.80 -7.59
N PRO A 143 -17.07 11.90 -8.11
CA PRO A 143 -15.81 12.29 -8.73
C PRO A 143 -15.99 13.02 -10.07
N ALA A 144 -17.20 12.98 -10.66
CA ALA A 144 -17.54 13.66 -11.90
C ALA A 144 -18.03 15.10 -11.68
N ALA A 145 -18.40 15.48 -10.45
CA ALA A 145 -18.76 16.84 -10.06
C ALA A 145 -17.55 17.79 -10.15
N LYS A 146 -17.20 18.19 -11.37
CA LYS A 146 -16.13 19.16 -11.64
C LYS A 146 -16.62 20.56 -11.31
N VAL A 147 -15.97 21.23 -10.36
CA VAL A 147 -15.90 22.70 -10.39
C VAL A 147 -14.84 23.07 -11.43
N LYS A 148 -15.12 24.08 -12.28
CA LYS A 148 -14.24 24.49 -13.41
C LYS A 148 -12.77 24.55 -12.97
N PRO A 149 -11.82 24.02 -13.76
CA PRO A 149 -10.42 24.14 -13.42
C PRO A 149 -10.01 25.62 -13.46
N GLY A 150 -9.68 26.18 -12.30
CA GLY A 150 -8.70 27.27 -12.27
C GLY A 150 -7.40 26.78 -12.94
N ARG A 151 -6.66 27.71 -13.57
CA ARG A 151 -5.42 27.44 -14.33
C ARG A 151 -4.64 26.28 -13.70
N PRO A 152 -4.34 25.20 -14.44
CA PRO A 152 -3.55 24.12 -13.88
C PRO A 152 -2.24 24.71 -13.36
N PRO A 153 -1.78 24.39 -12.14
CA PRO A 153 -0.40 24.65 -11.77
C PRO A 153 0.49 24.05 -12.87
N SER A 154 1.62 24.67 -13.17
CA SER A 154 2.49 24.38 -14.31
C SER A 154 3.13 22.96 -14.33
N ALA A 155 2.64 22.04 -13.53
CA ALA A 155 2.87 20.61 -13.58
C ALA A 155 1.75 19.91 -12.75
N PRO A 156 1.31 18.69 -13.10
CA PRO A 156 0.56 17.86 -12.16
C PRO A 156 1.45 17.66 -10.92
N VAL A 157 1.04 18.27 -9.81
CA VAL A 157 1.74 18.17 -8.54
C VAL A 157 1.41 16.81 -7.94
N MET A 158 2.23 15.81 -8.26
CA MET A 158 2.26 14.54 -7.54
C MET A 158 2.99 14.79 -6.21
N ASN A 159 2.28 15.36 -5.24
CA ASN A 159 2.89 15.83 -3.99
C ASN A 159 3.21 14.67 -3.02
N HIS A 160 4.52 14.46 -2.86
CA HIS A 160 5.24 13.86 -1.74
C HIS A 160 5.09 12.36 -1.49
N LEU A 161 5.89 11.60 -2.25
CA LEU A 161 6.53 10.39 -1.75
C LEU A 161 7.44 10.79 -0.58
N ARG A 162 7.03 10.50 0.67
CA ARG A 162 7.93 10.67 1.82
C ARG A 162 8.90 9.48 1.85
N PRO A 163 10.23 9.71 1.84
CA PRO A 163 11.17 8.64 2.13
C PRO A 163 10.97 8.17 3.57
N SER A 164 10.91 6.86 3.80
CA SER A 164 11.00 6.32 5.15
C SER A 164 12.40 6.62 5.72
N MET A 165 12.47 7.10 6.97
CA MET A 165 13.72 7.62 7.53
C MET A 165 14.67 6.50 7.95
N ARG A 166 15.56 6.13 7.01
CA ARG A 166 16.98 5.78 7.26
C ARG A 166 17.74 6.07 5.96
N ARG A 167 18.26 7.29 5.82
CA ARG A 167 19.15 7.67 4.70
C ARG A 167 20.60 7.80 5.21
N PRO A 168 21.60 7.25 4.49
CA PRO A 168 22.98 7.60 4.74
C PRO A 168 23.23 9.10 4.42
N PRO A 169 24.18 9.77 5.10
CA PRO A 169 24.46 11.18 4.90
C PRO A 169 25.01 11.43 3.48
N GLY A 170 24.37 12.33 2.71
CA GLY A 170 24.87 12.79 1.39
C GLY A 170 23.84 12.90 0.26
N THR A 171 22.63 12.34 0.41
CA THR A 171 21.67 12.23 -0.72
C THR A 171 20.66 13.39 -0.78
N ARG A 172 20.76 14.25 -1.82
CA ARG A 172 19.83 15.37 -2.08
C ARG A 172 18.40 14.89 -2.39
N SER A 173 17.43 15.77 -2.11
CA SER A 173 16.00 15.58 -2.37
C SER A 173 15.70 15.59 -3.88
N ALA A 174 15.00 14.56 -4.36
CA ALA A 174 14.54 14.51 -5.75
C ALA A 174 13.15 15.16 -5.86
N ARG A 175 13.05 16.29 -6.56
CA ARG A 175 11.78 16.79 -7.11
C ARG A 175 11.49 16.02 -8.39
N VAL A 176 10.39 15.27 -8.41
CA VAL A 176 9.93 14.55 -9.59
C VAL A 176 8.83 15.36 -10.26
N VAL A 177 9.19 16.05 -11.34
CA VAL A 177 8.25 16.60 -12.32
C VAL A 177 8.13 15.56 -13.43
N SER A 178 6.92 15.21 -13.83
CA SER A 178 6.65 14.42 -15.03
C SER A 178 5.61 15.16 -15.86
N ALA A 179 6.03 15.63 -17.04
CA ALA A 179 5.12 16.06 -18.09
C ALA A 179 4.50 14.81 -18.71
N VAL A 180 3.18 14.77 -18.79
CA VAL A 180 2.47 13.87 -19.70
C VAL A 180 2.72 14.42 -21.11
N ARG A 181 3.44 13.66 -21.93
CA ARG A 181 3.38 13.72 -23.39
C ARG A 181 3.20 12.30 -23.89
#